data_AF-A0A841KCC0-F1
#
_entry.id   AF-A0A841KCC0-F1
#
_cell.length_a   1.000
_cell.length_b   1.000
_cell.length_c   1.000
_cell.angle_alpha   90.00
_cell.angle_beta   90.00
_cell.angle_gamma   90.00
#
_symmetry.space_group_name_H-M   'P 1'
#
loop_
_entity.id
_entity.type
_entity.pdbx_description
1 polymer ?
#
loop_
_entity_poly.entity_id
_entity_poly.type
_entity_poly.pdbx_seq_one_letter_code
_entity_poly.pdbx_strand_id
1 'polypeptide(L)'
;MSDACHIALAAWRIGETAAAADILRQVLLCEPHHREAVSLSAALHAWYASCDLSGGLIDDGELRLQALGHHHIDDFRWHYDDPAMIDLCCLPDFEDDADWHAWLDEIHEAGDQALFGLWHRYWGFVGCVSLIMHAGLGLYYYWIGRDFRGLGFGPRAGRLLLEQAQAAWGMRACYAKVYAHNAPSLRGLSKIGFQPTGVPIMRPGQAPEHLLRWPEACGDVGEEAWSFLKHVDRATHVLSVHARSDVSALVGSMASIPATQLASESLPGSIL
;
A
#
# COMPACT_ATOMS: atom_id res chain seq x y z
N MET A 1 24.50 -24.07 16.64
CA MET A 1 23.02 -24.13 16.49
C MET A 1 22.37 -22.74 16.55
N SER A 2 22.90 -21.77 17.31
CA SER A 2 22.48 -20.36 17.23
C SER A 2 22.50 -19.81 15.77
N ASP A 3 23.52 -20.18 14.98
CA ASP A 3 23.57 -19.79 13.56
C ASP A 3 22.37 -20.25 12.73
N ALA A 4 21.75 -21.39 13.05
CA ALA A 4 20.60 -21.90 12.31
C ALA A 4 19.34 -21.05 12.56
N CYS A 5 19.15 -20.53 13.78
CA CYS A 5 18.05 -19.61 14.09
C CYS A 5 18.21 -18.28 13.34
N HIS A 6 19.44 -17.76 13.26
CA HIS A 6 19.73 -16.56 12.46
C HIS A 6 19.49 -16.78 10.96
N ILE A 7 19.89 -17.94 10.41
CA ILE A 7 19.61 -18.28 9.01
C ILE A 7 18.10 -18.41 8.78
N ALA A 8 17.36 -19.05 9.69
CA ALA A 8 15.91 -19.15 9.58
C ALA A 8 15.22 -17.78 9.64
N LEU A 9 15.64 -16.89 10.55
CA LEU A 9 15.13 -15.53 10.64
C LEU A 9 15.44 -14.73 9.37
N ALA A 10 16.67 -14.83 8.87
CA ALA A 10 17.06 -14.18 7.62
C ALA A 10 16.23 -14.68 6.44
N ALA A 11 16.07 -16.01 6.30
CA ALA A 11 15.22 -16.62 5.29
C ALA A 11 13.77 -16.12 5.39
N TRP A 12 13.22 -16.05 6.60
CA TRP A 12 11.86 -15.54 6.81
C TRP A 12 11.72 -14.07 6.37
N ARG A 13 12.65 -13.21 6.77
CA ARG A 13 12.67 -11.78 6.43
C ARG A 13 12.72 -11.50 4.92
N ILE A 14 13.32 -12.39 4.13
CA ILE A 14 13.37 -12.25 2.66
C ILE A 14 12.25 -13.02 1.93
N GLY A 15 11.26 -13.53 2.67
CA GLY A 15 10.12 -14.25 2.12
C GLY A 15 10.39 -15.73 1.77
N GLU A 16 11.54 -16.29 2.14
CA GLU A 16 11.83 -17.73 2.03
C GLU A 16 11.21 -18.50 3.22
N THR A 17 9.91 -18.32 3.41
CA THR A 17 9.16 -18.81 4.59
C THR A 17 9.19 -20.33 4.72
N ALA A 18 9.18 -21.06 3.60
CA ALA A 18 9.32 -22.52 3.60
C ALA A 18 10.70 -22.97 4.09
N ALA A 19 11.77 -22.32 3.61
CA ALA A 19 13.13 -22.60 4.06
C ALA A 19 13.30 -22.28 5.56
N ALA A 20 12.74 -21.15 6.02
CA ALA A 20 12.72 -20.80 7.44
C ALA A 20 12.03 -21.88 8.28
N ALA A 21 10.84 -22.34 7.86
CA ALA A 21 10.11 -23.39 8.55
C ALA A 21 10.89 -24.72 8.60
N ASP A 22 11.54 -25.11 7.51
CA ASP A 22 12.33 -26.34 7.44
C ASP A 22 13.54 -26.30 8.36
N ILE A 23 14.27 -25.17 8.39
CA ILE A 23 15.41 -24.98 9.30
C ILE A 23 14.96 -25.05 10.75
N LEU A 24 13.89 -24.32 11.11
CA LEU A 24 13.35 -24.33 12.48
C LEU A 24 12.88 -25.74 12.89
N ARG A 25 12.24 -26.48 11.98
CA ARG A 25 11.83 -27.87 12.22
C ARG A 25 13.04 -28.75 12.49
N GLN A 26 14.11 -28.63 11.73
CA GLN A 26 15.34 -29.40 11.96
C GLN A 26 15.97 -29.10 13.32
N VAL A 27 16.03 -27.82 13.71
CA VAL A 27 16.53 -27.42 15.04
C VAL A 27 15.68 -28.04 16.14
N LEU A 28 14.35 -27.96 16.04
CA LEU A 28 13.42 -28.49 17.05
C LEU A 28 13.37 -30.03 17.11
N LEU A 29 13.69 -30.73 16.01
CA LEU A 29 13.83 -32.19 16.03
C LEU A 29 15.08 -32.64 16.80
N CYS A 30 16.18 -31.89 16.69
CA CYS A 30 17.41 -32.19 17.42
C CYS A 30 17.35 -31.69 18.88
N GLU A 31 16.76 -30.52 19.10
CA GLU A 31 16.67 -29.85 20.40
C GLU A 31 15.26 -29.26 20.62
N PRO A 32 14.28 -30.08 21.07
CA PRO A 32 12.87 -29.67 21.21
C PRO A 32 12.62 -28.48 22.16
N HIS A 33 13.59 -28.17 23.03
CA HIS A 33 13.50 -27.09 24.01
C HIS A 33 14.40 -25.89 23.67
N HIS A 34 14.93 -25.80 22.44
CA HIS A 34 15.73 -24.64 22.02
C HIS A 34 14.84 -23.39 21.97
N ARG A 35 14.93 -22.56 23.02
CA ARG A 35 14.02 -21.42 23.29
C ARG A 35 13.81 -20.50 22.08
N GLU A 36 14.90 -20.14 21.39
CA GLU A 36 14.83 -19.24 20.24
C GLU A 36 14.06 -19.85 19.05
N ALA A 37 14.35 -21.11 18.69
CA ALA A 37 13.66 -21.82 17.62
C ALA A 37 12.18 -22.03 17.92
N VAL A 38 11.82 -22.30 19.19
CA VAL A 38 10.41 -22.36 19.63
C VAL A 38 9.73 -21.01 19.40
N SER A 39 10.38 -19.92 19.83
CA SER A 39 9.85 -18.56 19.67
C SER A 39 9.67 -18.19 18.19
N LEU A 40 10.70 -18.42 17.36
CA LEU A 40 10.65 -18.13 15.93
C LEU A 40 9.61 -19.00 15.21
N SER A 41 9.51 -20.28 15.55
CA SER A 41 8.51 -21.16 14.95
C SER A 41 7.08 -20.75 15.32
N ALA A 42 6.85 -20.37 16.58
CA ALA A 42 5.55 -19.85 17.01
C ALA A 42 5.19 -18.55 16.27
N ALA A 43 6.15 -17.61 16.16
CA ALA A 43 5.95 -16.35 15.45
C ALA A 43 5.67 -16.56 13.94
N LEU A 44 6.40 -17.48 13.29
CA LEU A 44 6.18 -17.84 11.89
C LEU A 44 4.78 -18.44 11.67
N HIS A 45 4.34 -19.35 12.56
CA HIS A 45 3.00 -19.92 12.48
C HIS A 45 1.90 -18.89 12.72
N ALA A 46 2.09 -17.98 13.69
CA ALA A 46 1.13 -16.90 13.96
C ALA A 46 0.99 -15.99 12.74
N TRP A 47 2.11 -15.61 12.12
CA TRP A 47 2.11 -14.82 10.88
C TRP A 47 1.43 -15.56 9.71
N TYR A 48 1.68 -16.86 9.54
CA TYR A 48 0.96 -17.64 8.52
C TYR A 48 -0.56 -17.64 8.74
N ALA A 49 -1.00 -17.74 10.00
CA ALA A 49 -2.41 -17.72 10.34
C ALA A 49 -3.06 -16.34 10.08
N SER A 50 -2.31 -15.24 10.18
CA SER A 50 -2.82 -13.89 9.91
C SER A 50 -2.91 -13.55 8.41
N CYS A 51 -2.29 -14.33 7.53
CA CYS A 51 -2.23 -14.06 6.08
C CYS A 51 -3.52 -14.42 5.29
N ASP A 52 -4.65 -14.71 5.96
CA ASP A 52 -5.84 -15.35 5.36
C ASP A 52 -6.46 -14.55 4.19
N LEU A 53 -6.38 -13.21 4.23
CA LEU A 53 -6.81 -12.34 3.13
C LEU A 53 -5.71 -11.97 2.15
N SER A 54 -4.44 -12.08 2.56
CA SER A 54 -3.30 -11.75 1.72
C SER A 54 -3.06 -12.78 0.61
N GLY A 55 -3.79 -13.91 0.61
CA GLY A 55 -3.71 -14.91 -0.46
C GLY A 55 -2.31 -15.55 -0.63
N GLY A 56 -1.44 -15.41 0.37
CA GLY A 56 -0.07 -15.90 0.34
C GLY A 56 0.93 -14.95 -0.35
N LEU A 57 2.01 -15.55 -0.86
CA LEU A 57 3.08 -14.87 -1.59
C LEU A 57 2.66 -14.65 -3.04
N ILE A 58 2.71 -13.40 -3.53
CA ILE A 58 2.59 -13.09 -4.95
C ILE A 58 4.01 -12.88 -5.49
N ASP A 59 4.42 -13.70 -6.46
CA ASP A 59 5.80 -13.71 -6.97
C ASP A 59 5.81 -13.73 -8.49
N ASP A 60 6.63 -12.88 -9.09
CA ASP A 60 6.88 -12.84 -10.53
C ASP A 60 8.35 -13.14 -10.92
N GLY A 61 9.13 -13.66 -9.97
CA GLY A 61 10.52 -14.08 -10.09
C GLY A 61 11.55 -13.00 -9.71
N GLU A 62 11.20 -11.72 -9.81
CA GLU A 62 12.07 -10.61 -9.42
C GLU A 62 11.48 -9.81 -8.26
N LEU A 63 10.17 -9.57 -8.28
CA LEU A 63 9.44 -8.92 -7.20
C LEU A 63 8.51 -9.92 -6.52
N ARG A 64 8.53 -9.85 -5.20
CA ARG A 64 7.67 -10.62 -4.29
C ARG A 64 6.83 -9.67 -3.45
N LEU A 65 5.54 -9.92 -3.37
CA LEU A 65 4.64 -9.27 -2.41
C LEU A 65 4.36 -10.27 -1.30
N GLN A 66 4.78 -9.92 -0.09
CA GLN A 66 4.57 -10.72 1.10
C GLN A 66 3.80 -9.91 2.13
N ALA A 67 2.83 -10.54 2.80
CA ALA A 67 2.10 -9.90 3.88
C ALA A 67 3.08 -9.28 4.89
N LEU A 68 2.89 -8.00 5.19
CA LEU A 68 3.73 -7.32 6.17
C LEU A 68 3.48 -7.95 7.54
N GLY A 69 4.53 -8.08 8.35
CA GLY A 69 4.50 -8.84 9.60
C GLY A 69 5.50 -8.24 10.56
N HIS A 70 5.35 -8.51 11.86
CA HIS A 70 6.11 -7.79 12.90
C HIS A 70 7.64 -7.83 12.71
N HIS A 71 8.14 -8.91 12.10
CA HIS A 71 9.57 -9.12 11.85
C HIS A 71 10.17 -8.21 10.75
N HIS A 72 9.34 -7.47 10.01
CA HIS A 72 9.73 -6.57 8.92
C HIS A 72 9.96 -5.10 9.35
N ILE A 73 9.87 -4.79 10.66
CA ILE A 73 9.96 -3.42 11.15
C ILE A 73 11.26 -2.70 10.76
N ASP A 74 12.40 -3.38 10.86
CA ASP A 74 13.71 -2.80 10.53
C ASP A 74 13.77 -2.37 9.05
N ASP A 75 13.26 -3.23 8.16
CA ASP A 75 13.22 -3.00 6.73
C ASP A 75 12.24 -1.89 6.35
N PHE A 76 11.08 -1.84 7.02
CA PHE A 76 10.09 -0.79 6.84
C PHE A 76 10.64 0.58 7.27
N ARG A 77 11.22 0.67 8.47
CA ARG A 77 11.74 1.91 9.06
C ARG A 77 12.82 2.54 8.20
N TRP A 78 13.74 1.74 7.66
CA TRP A 78 14.82 2.23 6.81
C TRP A 78 14.33 3.11 5.65
N HIS A 79 13.17 2.79 5.08
CA HIS A 79 12.59 3.59 4.00
C HIS A 79 11.58 4.64 4.49
N TYR A 80 11.01 4.45 5.68
CA TYR A 80 10.00 5.34 6.25
C TYR A 80 10.57 6.63 6.84
N ASP A 81 11.87 6.65 7.17
CA ASP A 81 12.58 7.83 7.70
C ASP A 81 12.77 8.99 6.67
N ASP A 82 12.22 8.89 5.45
CA ASP A 82 12.23 9.96 4.43
C ASP A 82 11.05 10.94 4.66
N PRO A 83 11.27 12.17 5.17
CA PRO A 83 10.17 13.09 5.48
C PRO A 83 9.31 13.44 4.27
N ALA A 84 9.91 13.46 3.07
CA ALA A 84 9.19 13.72 1.83
C ALA A 84 8.19 12.60 1.47
N MET A 85 8.33 11.42 2.07
CA MET A 85 7.43 10.29 1.90
C MET A 85 6.27 10.34 2.89
N ILE A 86 6.54 10.73 4.13
CA ILE A 86 5.53 10.88 5.20
C ILE A 86 4.42 11.85 4.76
N ASP A 87 4.77 13.01 4.20
CA ASP A 87 3.77 13.98 3.74
C ASP A 87 2.83 13.45 2.63
N LEU A 88 3.32 12.47 1.85
CA LEU A 88 2.59 11.92 0.72
C LEU A 88 1.89 10.60 1.03
N CYS A 89 2.22 9.98 2.16
CA CYS A 89 1.65 8.72 2.61
C CYS A 89 0.78 8.99 3.83
N CYS A 90 -0.49 8.59 3.79
CA CYS A 90 -1.39 8.73 4.94
C CYS A 90 -1.10 7.66 6.01
N LEU A 91 0.16 7.52 6.41
CA LEU A 91 0.61 6.61 7.46
C LEU A 91 0.69 7.36 8.80
N PRO A 92 0.57 6.66 9.94
CA PRO A 92 0.77 7.27 11.25
C PRO A 92 2.20 7.80 11.43
N ASP A 93 2.34 8.75 12.35
CA ASP A 93 3.64 9.04 12.95
C ASP A 93 3.95 7.92 13.95
N PHE A 94 5.06 7.22 13.75
CA PHE A 94 5.52 6.18 14.67
C PHE A 94 6.60 6.79 15.56
N GLU A 95 6.34 6.94 16.87
CA GLU A 95 7.34 7.46 17.81
C GLU A 95 8.36 6.37 18.17
N ASP A 96 7.90 5.12 18.23
CA ASP A 96 8.74 3.95 18.51
C ASP A 96 8.24 2.65 17.81
N ASP A 97 8.94 1.55 18.08
CA ASP A 97 8.64 0.25 17.50
C ASP A 97 7.28 -0.31 18.01
N ALA A 98 6.82 0.10 19.19
CA ALA A 98 5.54 -0.35 19.75
C ALA A 98 4.36 0.27 19.00
N ASP A 99 4.45 1.55 18.62
CA ASP A 99 3.42 2.21 17.80
C ASP A 99 3.24 1.49 16.46
N TRP A 100 4.35 1.11 15.82
CA TRP A 100 4.30 0.39 14.55
C TRP A 100 3.67 -1.01 14.69
N HIS A 101 4.00 -1.73 15.78
CA HIS A 101 3.38 -3.02 16.06
C HIS A 101 1.88 -2.89 16.34
N ALA A 102 1.47 -1.91 17.14
CA ALA A 102 0.06 -1.66 17.44
C ALA A 102 -0.73 -1.32 16.16
N TRP A 103 -0.19 -0.45 15.31
CA TRP A 103 -0.78 -0.14 14.02
C TRP A 103 -0.94 -1.37 13.12
N LEU A 104 0.06 -2.26 13.10
CA LEU A 104 -0.02 -3.48 12.31
C LEU A 104 -1.06 -4.46 12.87
N ASP A 105 -1.16 -4.58 14.20
CA ASP A 105 -2.19 -5.37 14.86
C ASP A 105 -3.59 -4.84 14.53
N GLU A 106 -3.81 -3.52 14.57
CA GLU A 106 -5.09 -2.90 14.18
C GLU A 106 -5.49 -3.24 12.74
N ILE A 107 -4.53 -3.23 11.80
CA ILE A 107 -4.76 -3.61 10.41
C ILE A 107 -5.17 -5.09 10.31
N HIS A 108 -4.49 -5.98 11.03
CA HIS A 108 -4.80 -7.40 11.03
C HIS A 108 -6.16 -7.70 11.69
N GLU A 109 -6.48 -7.03 12.79
CA GLU A 109 -7.75 -7.18 13.51
C GLU A 109 -8.95 -6.68 12.71
N ALA A 110 -8.79 -5.59 11.95
CA ALA A 110 -9.84 -5.08 11.07
C ALA A 110 -10.21 -6.11 9.98
N GLY A 111 -9.20 -6.84 9.48
CA GLY A 111 -9.42 -7.95 8.56
C GLY A 111 -10.09 -7.55 7.25
N ASP A 112 -9.95 -6.30 6.81
CA ASP A 112 -10.44 -5.80 5.52
C ASP A 112 -9.31 -5.24 4.66
N GLN A 113 -8.10 -5.17 5.19
CA GLN A 113 -6.93 -4.60 4.54
C GLN A 113 -5.84 -5.66 4.33
N ALA A 114 -5.44 -5.84 3.07
CA ALA A 114 -4.28 -6.63 2.69
C ALA A 114 -3.07 -5.71 2.50
N LEU A 115 -2.14 -5.72 3.47
CA LEU A 115 -0.90 -4.94 3.47
C LEU A 115 0.30 -5.83 3.12
N PHE A 116 1.03 -5.48 2.07
CA PHE A 116 2.20 -6.23 1.60
C PHE A 116 3.46 -5.37 1.60
N GLY A 117 4.55 -5.97 2.08
CA GLY A 117 5.91 -5.53 1.74
C GLY A 117 6.29 -6.00 0.34
N LEU A 118 7.07 -5.17 -0.37
CA LEU A 118 7.66 -5.51 -1.66
C LEU A 118 9.12 -5.91 -1.46
N TRP A 119 9.44 -7.13 -1.88
CA TRP A 119 10.78 -7.69 -1.85
C TRP A 119 11.34 -7.84 -3.25
N HIS A 120 12.40 -7.09 -3.54
CA HIS A 120 13.20 -7.31 -4.74
C HIS A 120 14.24 -8.39 -4.49
N ARG A 121 14.35 -9.35 -5.40
CA ARG A 121 15.23 -10.54 -5.27
C ARG A 121 16.67 -10.22 -4.84
N TYR A 122 17.22 -9.09 -5.28
CA TYR A 122 18.61 -8.71 -5.01
C TYR A 122 18.76 -7.56 -4.02
N TRP A 123 17.71 -6.78 -3.79
CA TRP A 123 17.80 -5.54 -3.01
C TRP A 123 17.04 -5.61 -1.69
N GLY A 124 16.30 -6.69 -1.45
CA GLY A 124 15.46 -6.79 -0.27
C GLY A 124 14.29 -5.83 -0.38
N PHE A 125 13.97 -5.15 0.71
CA PHE A 125 12.74 -4.38 0.83
C PHE A 125 12.80 -3.13 -0.04
N VAL A 126 11.75 -2.90 -0.83
CA VAL A 126 11.68 -1.73 -1.72
C VAL A 126 10.45 -0.87 -1.51
N GLY A 127 9.48 -1.29 -0.69
CA GLY A 127 8.31 -0.49 -0.34
C GLY A 127 7.11 -1.30 0.14
N CYS A 128 5.93 -0.69 0.15
CA CYS A 128 4.66 -1.38 0.42
C CYS A 128 3.60 -1.11 -0.65
N VAL A 129 2.69 -2.09 -0.81
CA VAL A 129 1.38 -1.91 -1.44
C VAL A 129 0.31 -2.36 -0.45
N SER A 130 -0.84 -1.70 -0.46
CA SER A 130 -1.98 -2.03 0.38
C SER A 130 -3.27 -1.98 -0.41
N LEU A 131 -4.20 -2.85 -0.05
CA LEU A 131 -5.55 -2.91 -0.62
C LEU A 131 -6.57 -3.11 0.50
N ILE A 132 -7.46 -2.13 0.68
CA ILE A 132 -8.65 -2.27 1.53
C ILE A 132 -9.78 -2.80 0.66
N MET A 133 -10.45 -3.87 1.05
CA MET A 133 -11.53 -4.49 0.29
C MET A 133 -12.82 -4.60 1.07
N HIS A 134 -13.92 -4.23 0.42
CA HIS A 134 -15.26 -4.43 0.95
C HIS A 134 -16.27 -4.62 -0.19
N ALA A 135 -17.10 -5.67 -0.10
CA ALA A 135 -18.15 -5.98 -1.09
C ALA A 135 -17.67 -6.03 -2.56
N GLY A 136 -16.45 -6.52 -2.79
CA GLY A 136 -15.84 -6.61 -4.12
C GLY A 136 -15.37 -5.27 -4.69
N LEU A 137 -15.30 -4.21 -3.88
CA LEU A 137 -14.67 -2.93 -4.19
C LEU A 137 -13.37 -2.79 -3.38
N GLY A 138 -12.33 -2.28 -4.03
CA GLY A 138 -11.01 -2.09 -3.45
C GLY A 138 -10.61 -0.61 -3.35
N LEU A 139 -9.74 -0.29 -2.41
CA LEU A 139 -9.02 0.98 -2.33
C LEU A 139 -7.52 0.70 -2.18
N TYR A 140 -6.76 1.13 -3.19
CA TYR A 140 -5.35 0.82 -3.36
C TYR A 140 -4.46 1.98 -2.90
N TYR A 141 -3.40 1.61 -2.19
CA TYR A 141 -2.33 2.50 -1.74
C TYR A 141 -0.97 1.87 -2.01
N TYR A 142 0.04 2.71 -2.17
CA TYR A 142 1.41 2.23 -2.24
C TYR A 142 2.40 3.33 -1.90
N TRP A 143 3.60 2.89 -1.55
CA TRP A 143 4.77 3.74 -1.50
C TRP A 143 6.00 2.92 -1.86
N ILE A 144 7.00 3.59 -2.44
CA ILE A 144 8.27 2.99 -2.83
C ILE A 144 9.40 3.78 -2.17
N GLY A 145 10.33 3.04 -1.57
CA GLY A 145 11.53 3.57 -0.95
C GLY A 145 12.29 4.49 -1.89
N ARG A 146 12.86 5.58 -1.36
CA ARG A 146 13.43 6.67 -2.16
C ARG A 146 14.38 6.18 -3.25
N ASP A 147 15.25 5.24 -2.92
CA ASP A 147 16.31 4.72 -3.79
C ASP A 147 15.78 3.83 -4.92
N PHE A 148 14.51 3.43 -4.84
CA PHE A 148 13.85 2.53 -5.81
C PHE A 148 12.77 3.22 -6.65
N ARG A 149 12.55 4.51 -6.43
CA ARG A 149 11.58 5.31 -7.21
C ARG A 149 12.05 5.43 -8.66
N GLY A 150 11.11 5.46 -9.60
CA GLY A 150 11.41 5.58 -11.03
C GLY A 150 11.83 4.29 -11.73
N LEU A 151 12.13 3.21 -10.99
CA LEU A 151 12.51 1.91 -11.56
C LEU A 151 11.33 1.05 -12.03
N GLY A 152 10.10 1.50 -11.81
CA GLY A 152 8.89 0.81 -12.26
C GLY A 152 8.32 -0.24 -11.30
N PHE A 153 8.90 -0.40 -10.11
CA PHE A 153 8.42 -1.38 -9.12
C PHE A 153 7.01 -1.09 -8.60
N GLY A 154 6.67 0.16 -8.27
CA GLY A 154 5.32 0.52 -7.83
C GLY A 154 4.24 0.10 -8.84
N PRO A 155 4.32 0.52 -10.12
CA PRO A 155 3.37 0.08 -11.14
C PRO A 155 3.34 -1.42 -11.43
N ARG A 156 4.43 -2.14 -11.18
CA ARG A 156 4.49 -3.59 -11.36
C ARG A 156 3.80 -4.32 -10.20
N ALA A 157 4.14 -3.97 -8.97
CA ALA A 157 3.51 -4.53 -7.78
C ALA A 157 2.02 -4.22 -7.69
N GLY A 158 1.61 -2.99 -8.05
CA GLY A 158 0.20 -2.64 -8.14
C GLY A 158 -0.58 -3.54 -9.10
N ARG A 159 -0.02 -3.84 -10.28
CA ARG A 159 -0.66 -4.77 -11.22
C ARG A 159 -0.76 -6.17 -10.65
N LEU A 160 0.32 -6.71 -10.06
CA LEU A 160 0.30 -8.04 -9.42
C LEU A 160 -0.80 -8.15 -8.36
N LEU A 161 -0.90 -7.16 -7.47
CA LEU A 161 -1.91 -7.15 -6.42
C LEU A 161 -3.34 -7.04 -6.98
N LEU A 162 -3.57 -6.14 -7.94
CA LEU A 162 -4.90 -5.95 -8.51
C LEU A 162 -5.38 -7.15 -9.34
N GLU A 163 -4.47 -7.77 -10.09
CA GLU A 163 -4.74 -9.01 -10.83
C GLU A 163 -5.07 -10.16 -9.88
N GLN A 164 -4.29 -10.33 -8.80
CA GLN A 164 -4.57 -11.31 -7.75
C GLN A 164 -5.94 -11.05 -7.09
N ALA A 165 -6.21 -9.81 -6.69
CA ALA A 165 -7.46 -9.44 -6.03
C ALA A 165 -8.68 -9.66 -6.94
N GLN A 166 -8.55 -9.38 -8.23
CA GLN A 166 -9.60 -9.64 -9.21
C GLN A 166 -9.81 -11.15 -9.42
N ALA A 167 -8.73 -11.90 -9.66
CA ALA A 167 -8.80 -13.31 -10.03
C ALA A 167 -9.19 -14.23 -8.87
N ALA A 168 -8.70 -13.94 -7.66
CA ALA A 168 -8.84 -14.84 -6.51
C ALA A 168 -9.77 -14.31 -5.41
N TRP A 169 -9.89 -12.99 -5.25
CA TRP A 169 -10.65 -12.38 -4.14
C TRP A 169 -11.98 -11.76 -4.59
N GLY A 170 -12.33 -11.85 -5.87
CA GLY A 170 -13.59 -11.37 -6.41
C GLY A 170 -13.71 -9.84 -6.47
N MET A 171 -12.60 -9.12 -6.48
CA MET A 171 -12.60 -7.67 -6.65
C MET A 171 -13.07 -7.28 -8.06
N ARG A 172 -14.11 -6.46 -8.16
CA ARG A 172 -14.72 -6.00 -9.42
C ARG A 172 -14.19 -4.65 -9.87
N ALA A 173 -13.87 -3.78 -8.92
CA ALA A 173 -13.29 -2.48 -9.17
C ALA A 173 -12.41 -2.05 -8.00
N CYS A 174 -11.43 -1.23 -8.30
CA CYS A 174 -10.51 -0.65 -7.34
C CYS A 174 -10.45 0.86 -7.54
N TYR A 175 -10.32 1.59 -6.45
CA TYR A 175 -10.12 3.02 -6.42
C TYR A 175 -8.73 3.34 -5.90
N ALA A 176 -8.22 4.50 -6.27
CA ALA A 176 -7.04 5.07 -5.63
C ALA A 176 -7.29 6.57 -5.46
N LYS A 177 -6.75 7.13 -4.39
CA LYS A 177 -6.68 8.58 -4.20
C LYS A 177 -5.24 9.04 -4.35
N VAL A 178 -5.07 10.26 -4.81
CA VAL A 178 -3.74 10.87 -4.93
C VAL A 178 -3.85 12.37 -4.83
N TYR A 179 -2.93 13.01 -4.10
CA TYR A 179 -2.86 14.48 -4.10
C TYR A 179 -2.67 15.01 -5.52
N ALA A 180 -3.36 16.10 -5.85
CA ALA A 180 -3.31 16.71 -7.17
C ALA A 180 -1.88 17.14 -7.57
N HIS A 181 -1.05 17.48 -6.57
CA HIS A 181 0.35 17.87 -6.78
C HIS A 181 1.31 16.67 -6.83
N ASN A 182 0.88 15.44 -6.49
CA ASN A 182 1.72 14.24 -6.50
C ASN A 182 1.79 13.63 -7.92
N ALA A 183 2.45 14.36 -8.82
CA ALA A 183 2.63 13.97 -10.22
C ALA A 183 3.34 12.59 -10.38
N PRO A 184 4.33 12.20 -9.56
CA PRO A 184 4.89 10.85 -9.61
C PRO A 184 3.85 9.75 -9.40
N SER A 185 3.00 9.87 -8.38
CA SER A 185 1.96 8.86 -8.11
C SER A 185 0.87 8.85 -9.18
N LEU A 186 0.46 10.01 -9.69
CA LEU A 186 -0.47 10.09 -10.83
C LEU A 186 0.04 9.32 -12.05
N ARG A 187 1.33 9.50 -12.42
CA ARG A 187 1.95 8.75 -13.51
C ARG A 187 2.06 7.25 -13.20
N GLY A 188 2.37 6.91 -11.95
CA GLY A 188 2.45 5.51 -11.49
C GLY A 188 1.11 4.80 -11.62
N LEU A 189 0.04 5.39 -11.09
CA LEU A 189 -1.33 4.88 -11.15
C LEU A 189 -1.83 4.78 -12.60
N SER A 190 -1.55 5.77 -13.45
CA SER A 190 -1.87 5.69 -14.87
C SER A 190 -1.20 4.51 -15.57
N LYS A 191 0.07 4.19 -15.25
CA LYS A 191 0.77 3.00 -15.79
C LYS A 191 0.19 1.67 -15.31
N ILE A 192 -0.48 1.65 -14.16
CA ILE A 192 -1.22 0.48 -13.65
C ILE A 192 -2.55 0.32 -14.41
N GLY A 193 -3.07 1.40 -14.99
CA GLY A 193 -4.36 1.43 -15.69
C GLY A 193 -5.46 2.17 -14.94
N PHE A 194 -5.12 2.88 -13.85
CA PHE A 194 -6.08 3.77 -13.20
C PHE A 194 -6.39 4.99 -14.07
N GLN A 195 -7.65 5.40 -14.08
CA GLN A 195 -8.12 6.59 -14.79
C GLN A 195 -8.84 7.56 -13.84
N PRO A 196 -8.71 8.89 -14.06
CA PRO A 196 -9.44 9.88 -13.26
C PRO A 196 -10.94 9.73 -13.41
N THR A 197 -11.66 9.77 -12.30
CA THR A 197 -13.13 9.74 -12.30
C THR A 197 -13.76 11.11 -12.54
N GLY A 198 -12.96 12.18 -12.53
CA GLY A 198 -13.43 13.57 -12.55
C GLY A 198 -14.00 14.06 -11.21
N VAL A 199 -14.08 13.20 -10.20
CA VAL A 199 -14.55 13.55 -8.86
C VAL A 199 -13.39 14.10 -8.03
N PRO A 200 -13.42 15.38 -7.63
CA PRO A 200 -12.45 15.91 -6.69
C PRO A 200 -12.75 15.41 -5.27
N ILE A 201 -11.71 15.04 -4.54
CA ILE A 201 -11.79 14.82 -3.10
C ILE A 201 -11.16 16.07 -2.45
N MET A 202 -11.93 16.75 -1.61
CA MET A 202 -11.49 17.96 -0.92
C MET A 202 -11.71 17.80 0.57
N ARG A 203 -10.69 18.14 1.36
CA ARG A 203 -10.84 18.28 2.80
C ARG A 203 -10.63 19.73 3.22
N PRO A 204 -11.41 20.25 4.16
CA PRO A 204 -11.14 21.53 4.76
C PRO A 204 -9.69 21.59 5.27
N GLY A 205 -8.92 22.56 4.78
CA GLY A 205 -7.53 22.77 5.18
C GLY A 205 -6.49 21.81 4.57
N GLN A 206 -6.86 20.94 3.63
CA GLN A 206 -5.89 20.06 2.95
C GLN A 206 -5.81 20.31 1.44
N ALA A 207 -4.71 19.83 0.84
CA ALA A 207 -4.52 19.85 -0.61
C ALA A 207 -5.61 19.03 -1.33
N PRO A 208 -6.03 19.45 -2.54
CA PRO A 208 -6.99 18.70 -3.32
C PRO A 208 -6.44 17.32 -3.73
N GLU A 209 -7.32 16.33 -3.76
CA GLU A 209 -7.03 14.95 -4.15
C GLU A 209 -7.87 14.56 -5.39
N HIS A 210 -7.32 13.68 -6.21
CA HIS A 210 -8.02 13.05 -7.33
C HIS A 210 -8.45 11.63 -6.95
N LEU A 211 -9.70 11.30 -7.25
CA LEU A 211 -10.19 9.92 -7.21
C LEU A 211 -10.00 9.26 -8.58
N LEU A 212 -9.30 8.14 -8.58
CA LEU A 212 -9.01 7.31 -9.74
C LEU A 212 -9.70 5.95 -9.61
N ARG A 213 -9.96 5.28 -10.74
CA ARG A 213 -10.61 3.96 -10.79
C ARG A 213 -9.90 2.97 -11.73
N TRP A 214 -9.95 1.69 -11.37
CA TRP A 214 -9.48 0.53 -12.12
C TRP A 214 -10.49 -0.63 -12.04
N PRO A 215 -10.65 -1.49 -13.06
CA PRO A 215 -10.20 -1.28 -14.44
C PRO A 215 -11.00 -0.15 -15.11
N GLU A 216 -10.73 0.09 -16.39
CA GLU A 216 -11.33 1.16 -17.20
C GLU A 216 -12.84 1.34 -16.93
N ALA A 217 -13.26 2.56 -16.62
CA ALA A 217 -14.66 2.89 -16.47
C ALA A 217 -14.96 4.21 -17.17
N CYS A 218 -15.78 4.15 -18.21
CA CYS A 218 -16.58 5.27 -18.64
C CYS A 218 -17.85 5.28 -17.75
N GLY A 219 -18.07 6.36 -16.99
CA GLY A 219 -19.32 6.58 -16.25
C GLY A 219 -19.16 7.08 -14.81
N ASP A 220 -20.26 7.60 -14.27
CA ASP A 220 -20.37 8.16 -12.93
C ASP A 220 -19.97 7.17 -11.82
N VAL A 221 -19.39 7.69 -10.74
CA VAL A 221 -19.24 6.96 -9.47
C VAL A 221 -20.63 6.67 -8.91
N GLY A 222 -21.05 5.42 -9.03
CA GLY A 222 -22.36 4.94 -8.57
C GLY A 222 -22.55 4.98 -7.05
N GLU A 223 -23.77 4.77 -6.59
CA GLU A 223 -24.12 4.80 -5.16
C GLU A 223 -23.35 3.75 -4.33
N GLU A 224 -23.17 2.54 -4.89
CA GLU A 224 -22.38 1.48 -4.28
C GLU A 224 -20.94 1.93 -3.99
N ALA A 225 -20.29 2.58 -4.97
CA ALA A 225 -18.94 3.09 -4.83
C ALA A 225 -18.85 4.22 -3.79
N TRP A 226 -19.85 5.10 -3.73
CA TRP A 226 -19.91 6.12 -2.69
C TRP A 226 -20.12 5.53 -1.29
N SER A 227 -20.94 4.50 -1.16
CA SER A 227 -21.14 3.78 0.11
C SER A 227 -19.83 3.14 0.57
N PHE A 228 -19.10 2.50 -0.35
CA PHE A 228 -17.78 1.95 -0.11
C PHE A 228 -16.78 3.01 0.36
N LEU A 229 -16.63 4.11 -0.39
CA LEU A 229 -15.69 5.18 -0.01
C LEU A 229 -16.03 5.80 1.35
N LYS A 230 -17.31 5.94 1.70
CA LYS A 230 -17.74 6.37 3.05
C LYS A 230 -17.49 5.33 4.13
N HIS A 231 -17.57 4.04 3.80
CA HIS A 231 -17.21 2.97 4.73
C HIS A 231 -15.71 3.04 5.05
N VAL A 232 -14.88 3.08 4.01
CA VAL A 232 -13.42 3.20 4.19
C VAL A 232 -13.05 4.50 4.90
N ASP A 233 -13.72 5.62 4.59
CA ASP A 233 -13.46 6.88 5.28
C ASP A 233 -13.77 6.83 6.79
N ARG A 234 -14.85 6.14 7.18
CA ARG A 234 -15.18 5.97 8.59
C ARG A 234 -14.18 5.08 9.32
N ALA A 235 -13.63 4.09 8.63
CA ALA A 235 -12.67 3.16 9.21
C ALA A 235 -11.25 3.75 9.31
N THR A 236 -10.85 4.52 8.30
CA THR A 236 -9.46 4.97 8.14
C THR A 236 -9.27 6.46 8.38
N HIS A 237 -10.32 7.27 8.26
CA HIS A 237 -10.25 8.73 8.17
C HIS A 237 -9.40 9.23 6.97
N VAL A 238 -9.19 8.37 5.96
CA VAL A 238 -8.29 8.61 4.82
C VAL A 238 -9.02 9.17 3.58
N LEU A 239 -10.32 9.44 3.57
CA LEU A 239 -10.99 9.95 2.33
C LEU A 239 -11.77 11.27 2.49
N SER A 240 -12.27 11.60 3.68
CA SER A 240 -13.18 12.73 4.00
C SER A 240 -14.14 13.08 2.87
N VAL A 241 -14.93 12.08 2.47
CA VAL A 241 -15.82 12.18 1.32
C VAL A 241 -16.99 13.09 1.64
N HIS A 242 -17.04 14.27 1.02
CA HIS A 242 -18.21 15.14 1.10
C HIS A 242 -19.35 14.58 0.23
N ALA A 243 -20.60 14.82 0.65
CA ALA A 243 -21.76 14.26 -0.03
C ALA A 243 -21.83 14.72 -1.49
N ARG A 244 -22.37 13.86 -2.37
CA ARG A 244 -22.54 14.10 -3.82
C ARG A 244 -23.29 15.41 -4.14
N SER A 245 -24.14 15.87 -3.22
CA SER A 245 -24.84 17.16 -3.28
C SER A 245 -23.91 18.37 -3.18
N ASP A 246 -22.82 18.25 -2.43
CA ASP A 246 -21.91 19.35 -2.11
C ASP A 246 -20.87 19.52 -3.21
N VAL A 247 -20.44 18.42 -3.84
CA VAL A 247 -19.52 18.44 -4.99
C VAL A 247 -20.15 19.15 -6.19
N SER A 248 -21.44 18.93 -6.46
CA SER A 248 -22.14 19.64 -7.55
C SER A 248 -22.28 21.15 -7.27
N ALA A 249 -22.48 21.53 -6.00
CA ALA A 249 -22.52 22.93 -5.58
C ALA A 249 -21.14 23.61 -5.62
N LEU A 250 -20.07 22.88 -5.26
CA LEU A 250 -18.68 23.37 -5.30
C LEU A 250 -18.15 23.49 -6.73
N VAL A 251 -18.44 22.53 -7.61
CA VAL A 251 -18.09 22.61 -9.04
C VAL A 251 -18.87 23.73 -9.73
N GLY A 252 -20.15 23.95 -9.35
CA GLY A 252 -20.93 25.10 -9.79
C GLY A 252 -20.37 26.45 -9.32
N SER A 253 -19.73 26.49 -8.15
CA SER A 253 -19.11 27.70 -7.59
C SER A 253 -17.72 28.02 -8.16
N MET A 254 -17.03 27.07 -8.79
CA MET A 254 -15.70 27.28 -9.40
C MET A 254 -15.77 27.61 -10.91
N ALA A 255 -16.93 27.46 -11.55
CA ALA A 255 -17.15 27.83 -12.96
C ALA A 255 -17.17 29.35 -13.22
N SER A 256 -16.84 30.18 -12.23
CA SER A 256 -16.83 31.65 -12.30
C SER A 256 -15.43 32.29 -12.20
N ILE A 257 -14.35 31.52 -12.30
CA ILE A 257 -12.99 32.08 -12.42
C ILE A 257 -12.77 32.52 -13.89
N PRO A 258 -12.56 33.82 -14.19
CA PRO A 258 -12.43 34.29 -15.55
C PRO A 258 -11.11 33.84 -16.17
N ALA A 259 -11.18 33.31 -17.39
CA ALA A 259 -10.06 32.96 -18.24
C ALA A 259 -9.28 34.21 -18.69
N THR A 260 -8.48 34.79 -17.81
CA THR A 260 -7.53 35.86 -18.16
C THR A 260 -6.35 35.86 -17.19
N GLN A 261 -5.47 34.87 -17.32
CA GLN A 261 -4.07 34.95 -16.87
C GLN A 261 -3.25 33.78 -17.45
N LEU A 262 -3.20 33.71 -18.77
CA LEU A 262 -2.20 32.93 -19.52
C LEU A 262 -1.66 33.82 -20.64
N ALA A 263 -0.90 34.84 -20.25
CA ALA A 263 -0.02 35.56 -21.16
C ALA A 263 1.11 36.20 -20.35
N SER A 264 2.32 36.10 -20.91
CA SER A 264 3.62 36.63 -20.45
C SER A 264 4.16 36.11 -19.12
N GLU A 265 5.03 35.12 -19.21
CA GLU A 265 6.44 35.34 -18.86
C GLU A 265 7.33 34.38 -19.65
N SER A 266 8.09 34.98 -20.56
CA SER A 266 9.16 34.36 -21.33
C SER A 266 10.49 34.62 -20.63
N LEU A 267 11.43 33.66 -20.82
CA LEU A 267 12.90 33.68 -20.63
C LEU A 267 13.41 32.90 -19.41
N PRO A 268 14.69 32.48 -19.37
CA PRO A 268 15.48 31.81 -20.41
C PRO A 268 16.33 30.63 -19.85
N GLY A 269 16.94 29.84 -20.75
CA GLY A 269 18.30 29.32 -20.53
C GLY A 269 18.46 28.02 -19.73
N SER A 270 18.71 26.95 -20.48
CA SER A 270 19.84 26.01 -20.37
C SER A 270 20.36 25.51 -19.01
N ILE A 271 20.76 24.23 -19.06
CA ILE A 271 21.92 23.55 -18.42
C ILE A 271 21.55 22.49 -17.36
N LEU A 272 21.90 21.24 -17.74
CA LEU A 272 22.11 19.97 -17.01
C LEU A 272 20.89 19.17 -16.54
#